data_AF-A0A7I8C3K8-F1
#
_entry.id   AF-A0A7I8C3K8-F1
#
_cell.length_a   1.000
_cell.length_b   1.000
_cell.length_c   1.000
_cell.angle_alpha   90.00
_cell.angle_beta   90.00
_cell.angle_gamma   90.00
#
_symmetry.space_group_name_H-M   'P 1'
#
loop_
_entity.id
_entity.type
_entity.pdbx_description
1 polymer ?
#
loop_
_entity_poly.entity_id
_entity_poly.type
_entity_poly.pdbx_seq_one_letter_code
_entity_poly.pdbx_strand_id
1 'polypeptide(L)'
;MALTRPRFPILAFDEWELSLSRGSAFNQKWLMPGESLISILWKFACANVLPGDALMHLISPLVDPSMGVAPVRDNIELARLCRVLRLPEGVLRMSLLDAALAVPTHPAFRYCRLCAAHGYHSVLYQLEEEERCPVHHQSLDTRCLHCSCETPHILSASVIEAPFRCLGCRSHVSYGRLSLRSTIPAMSRQDRMALSRHWLLRSGNDMNGGSGSA
;
A
#
# COMPACT_ATOMS: atom_id res chain seq x y z
N MET A 1 13.07 -38.90 20.18
CA MET A 1 12.01 -37.93 20.55
C MET A 1 11.64 -37.14 19.31
N ALA A 2 10.46 -37.39 18.73
CA ALA A 2 9.99 -36.65 17.56
C ALA A 2 9.42 -35.31 18.01
N LEU A 3 9.98 -34.21 17.50
CA LEU A 3 9.46 -32.86 17.74
C LEU A 3 8.13 -32.72 17.01
N THR A 4 7.03 -32.71 17.76
CA THR A 4 5.70 -32.41 17.23
C THR A 4 5.72 -31.00 16.67
N ARG A 5 5.57 -30.89 15.35
CA ARG A 5 5.46 -29.59 14.66
C ARG A 5 4.27 -28.84 15.28
N PRO A 6 4.44 -27.63 15.85
CA PRO A 6 3.31 -26.87 16.36
C PRO A 6 2.34 -26.61 15.21
N ARG A 7 1.13 -27.17 15.31
CA ARG A 7 0.01 -26.85 14.45
C ARG A 7 -0.55 -25.51 14.93
N PHE A 8 -0.18 -24.44 14.25
CA PHE A 8 -0.89 -23.18 14.42
C PHE A 8 -2.33 -23.39 13.91
N PRO A 9 -3.37 -23.08 14.71
CA PRO A 9 -4.74 -23.15 14.22
C PRO A 9 -4.88 -22.21 13.02
N ILE A 10 -5.38 -22.73 11.90
CA ILE A 10 -5.83 -21.91 10.78
C ILE A 10 -7.11 -21.25 11.29
N LEU A 11 -7.01 -19.97 11.67
CA LEU A 11 -8.17 -19.24 12.15
C LEU A 11 -9.17 -19.06 11.00
N ALA A 12 -10.44 -19.33 11.28
CA ALA A 12 -11.52 -19.05 10.34
C ALA A 12 -11.69 -17.52 10.16
N PHE A 13 -12.33 -17.10 9.06
CA PHE A 13 -12.53 -15.68 8.76
C PHE A 13 -13.18 -14.90 9.92
N ASP A 14 -14.25 -15.45 10.49
CA ASP A 14 -14.99 -14.86 11.61
C ASP A 14 -14.08 -14.66 12.84
N GLU A 15 -13.11 -15.55 13.03
CA GLU A 15 -12.15 -15.50 14.15
C GLU A 15 -11.12 -14.38 13.96
N TRP A 16 -10.75 -14.03 12.72
CA TRP A 16 -9.88 -12.89 12.44
C TRP A 16 -10.58 -11.55 12.68
N GLU A 17 -11.82 -11.41 12.24
CA GLU A 17 -12.62 -10.22 12.50
C GLU A 17 -12.82 -10.01 14.02
N LEU A 18 -13.13 -11.09 14.74
CA LEU A 18 -13.21 -11.09 16.20
C LEU A 18 -11.87 -10.74 16.85
N SER A 19 -10.75 -11.30 16.40
CA SER A 19 -9.42 -10.99 16.91
C SER A 19 -9.08 -9.50 16.74
N LEU A 20 -9.30 -8.94 15.54
CA LEU A 20 -9.04 -7.53 15.24
C LEU A 20 -10.00 -6.59 15.99
N SER A 21 -11.23 -7.03 16.27
CA SER A 21 -12.18 -6.27 17.09
C SER A 21 -11.69 -6.13 18.54
N ARG A 22 -11.02 -7.15 19.06
CA ARG A 22 -10.41 -7.16 20.42
C ARG A 22 -9.12 -6.35 20.50
N GLY A 23 -8.46 -6.12 19.37
CA GLY A 23 -7.36 -5.19 19.22
C GLY A 23 -6.51 -5.51 18.00
N SER A 24 -6.29 -4.52 17.13
CA SER A 24 -5.31 -4.61 16.05
C SER A 24 -4.01 -3.90 16.47
N ALA A 25 -2.87 -4.47 16.11
CA ALA A 25 -1.55 -3.91 16.38
C ALA A 25 -1.16 -2.86 15.32
N PHE A 26 -2.05 -1.91 15.02
CA PHE A 26 -1.81 -0.91 13.98
C PHE A 26 -1.83 0.52 14.54
N ASN A 27 -0.81 1.30 14.19
CA ASN A 27 -0.64 2.66 14.69
C ASN A 27 -0.56 3.66 13.55
N GLN A 28 -1.47 4.64 13.52
CA GLN A 28 -1.48 5.71 12.51
C GLN A 28 -0.16 6.49 12.44
N LYS A 29 0.60 6.58 13.54
CA LYS A 29 1.94 7.19 13.56
C LYS A 29 2.96 6.42 12.72
N TRP A 30 2.63 5.28 12.15
CA TRP A 30 3.49 4.58 11.21
C TRP A 30 3.32 5.05 9.77
N LEU A 31 2.31 5.89 9.51
CA LEU A 31 1.97 6.33 8.18
C LEU A 31 2.67 7.62 7.80
N MET A 32 2.94 7.74 6.51
CA MET A 32 3.48 8.94 5.89
C MET A 32 2.39 9.66 5.09
N PRO A 33 2.54 10.98 4.88
CA PRO A 33 1.68 11.73 3.96
C PRO A 33 1.67 11.08 2.57
N GLY A 34 0.47 10.87 2.02
CA GLY A 34 0.30 10.30 0.67
C GLY A 34 0.69 8.83 0.54
N GLU A 35 0.86 8.10 1.66
CA GLU A 35 1.16 6.68 1.61
C GLU A 35 0.02 5.89 0.95
N SER A 36 0.35 5.08 -0.06
CA SER A 36 -0.60 4.26 -0.81
C SER A 36 -1.29 3.20 0.04
N LEU A 37 -2.50 2.80 -0.38
CA LEU A 37 -3.24 1.73 0.28
C LEU A 37 -2.47 0.40 0.29
N ILE A 38 -1.74 0.03 -0.77
CA ILE A 38 -0.90 -1.19 -0.79
C ILE A 38 0.12 -1.17 0.36
N SER A 39 0.82 -0.06 0.54
CA SER A 39 1.83 0.09 1.61
C SER A 39 1.19 -0.02 2.99
N ILE A 40 0.07 0.67 3.21
CA ILE A 40 -0.72 0.56 4.46
C ILE A 40 -1.14 -0.89 4.70
N LEU A 41 -1.60 -1.55 3.62
CA LEU A 41 -1.83 -2.98 3.43
C LEU A 41 -0.78 -3.84 4.13
N TRP A 42 0.43 -3.69 3.62
CA TRP A 42 1.60 -4.43 4.08
C TRP A 42 1.93 -4.17 5.54
N LYS A 43 1.85 -2.92 6.00
CA LYS A 43 2.10 -2.58 7.42
C LYS A 43 1.08 -3.25 8.34
N PHE A 44 -0.20 -3.17 7.97
CA PHE A 44 -1.30 -3.75 8.74
C PHE A 44 -1.17 -5.28 8.79
N ALA A 45 -0.95 -5.92 7.65
CA ALA A 45 -0.74 -7.37 7.58
C ALA A 45 0.45 -7.82 8.42
N CYS A 46 1.60 -7.15 8.28
CA CYS A 46 2.82 -7.50 9.01
C CYS A 46 2.73 -7.28 10.52
N ALA A 47 1.91 -6.32 10.97
CA ALA A 47 1.75 -6.03 12.38
C ALA A 47 0.79 -7.00 13.07
N ASN A 48 -0.22 -7.49 12.33
CA ASN A 48 -1.23 -8.42 12.83
C ASN A 48 -0.97 -9.88 12.43
N VAL A 49 0.13 -10.15 11.70
CA VAL A 49 0.48 -11.48 11.17
C VAL A 49 -0.67 -12.08 10.34
N LEU A 50 -1.31 -11.23 9.53
CA LEU A 50 -2.46 -11.63 8.71
C LEU A 50 -2.00 -12.26 7.39
N PRO A 51 -2.51 -13.46 7.05
CA PRO A 51 -2.44 -14.00 5.70
C PRO A 51 -3.08 -13.07 4.66
N GLY A 52 -2.62 -13.15 3.41
CA GLY A 52 -3.08 -12.26 2.35
C GLY A 52 -4.55 -12.45 2.00
N ASP A 53 -5.00 -13.70 1.96
CA ASP A 53 -6.40 -14.10 1.74
C ASP A 53 -7.33 -13.60 2.84
N ALA A 54 -6.94 -13.77 4.11
CA ALA A 54 -7.69 -13.28 5.26
C ALA A 54 -7.84 -11.75 5.19
N LEU A 55 -6.77 -11.03 4.86
CA LEU A 55 -6.85 -9.57 4.72
C LEU A 55 -7.74 -9.14 3.55
N MET A 56 -7.65 -9.82 2.39
CA MET A 56 -8.53 -9.54 1.25
C MET A 56 -10.00 -9.72 1.60
N HIS A 57 -10.36 -10.81 2.29
CA HIS A 57 -11.75 -11.02 2.72
C HIS A 57 -12.23 -9.95 3.71
N LEU A 58 -11.36 -9.45 4.58
CA LEU A 58 -11.72 -8.39 5.54
C LEU A 58 -12.03 -7.07 4.84
N ILE A 59 -11.24 -6.69 3.83
CA ILE A 59 -11.35 -5.39 3.17
C ILE A 59 -12.25 -5.39 1.94
N SER A 60 -12.42 -6.55 1.29
CA SER A 60 -13.16 -6.69 0.04
C SER A 60 -13.78 -8.10 -0.09
N PRO A 61 -14.81 -8.42 0.72
CA PRO A 61 -15.33 -9.79 0.87
C PRO A 61 -15.92 -10.40 -0.40
N LEU A 62 -16.32 -9.58 -1.38
CA LEU A 62 -16.92 -10.02 -2.63
C LEU A 62 -15.89 -10.28 -3.75
N VAL A 63 -14.62 -9.96 -3.51
CA VAL A 63 -13.54 -10.11 -4.49
C VAL A 63 -12.81 -11.42 -4.23
N ASP A 64 -12.56 -12.20 -5.28
CA ASP A 64 -11.67 -13.35 -5.23
C ASP A 64 -10.25 -12.88 -4.84
N PRO A 65 -9.69 -13.34 -3.70
CA PRO A 65 -8.38 -12.90 -3.23
C PRO A 65 -7.24 -13.15 -4.23
N SER A 66 -7.38 -14.13 -5.13
CA SER A 66 -6.38 -14.45 -6.16
C SER A 66 -6.40 -13.46 -7.33
N MET A 67 -7.59 -12.96 -7.69
CA MET A 67 -7.78 -11.99 -8.76
C MET A 67 -7.50 -10.57 -8.27
N GLY A 68 -7.96 -10.25 -7.07
CA GLY A 68 -7.76 -8.94 -6.46
C GLY A 68 -8.56 -7.81 -7.11
N VAL A 69 -8.23 -6.58 -6.72
CA VAL A 69 -8.95 -5.37 -7.12
C VAL A 69 -7.99 -4.18 -7.26
N ALA A 70 -8.24 -3.28 -8.21
CA ALA A 70 -7.43 -2.06 -8.33
C ALA A 70 -7.65 -1.14 -7.11
N PRO A 71 -6.58 -0.61 -6.47
CA PRO A 71 -6.68 0.28 -5.30
C PRO A 71 -7.06 1.72 -5.69
N VAL A 72 -8.23 1.87 -6.30
CA VAL A 72 -8.86 3.16 -6.64
C VAL A 72 -10.13 3.32 -5.82
N ARG A 73 -10.55 4.57 -5.55
CA ARG A 73 -11.66 4.87 -4.63
C ARG A 73 -12.95 4.11 -4.96
N ASP A 74 -13.33 4.07 -6.23
CA ASP A 74 -14.61 3.47 -6.67
C ASP A 74 -14.69 1.97 -6.45
N ASN A 75 -13.53 1.30 -6.36
CA ASN A 75 -13.45 -0.14 -6.19
C ASN A 75 -13.33 -0.56 -4.72
N ILE A 76 -13.26 0.38 -3.78
CA ILE A 76 -12.95 0.12 -2.38
C ILE A 76 -14.05 0.69 -1.48
N GLU A 77 -14.66 -0.17 -0.65
CA GLU A 77 -15.64 0.25 0.35
C GLU A 77 -14.93 1.00 1.50
N LEU A 78 -14.79 2.32 1.35
CA LEU A 78 -14.01 3.15 2.26
C LEU A 78 -14.45 3.05 3.73
N ALA A 79 -15.76 2.96 3.98
CA ALA A 79 -16.31 2.80 5.32
C ALA A 79 -15.85 1.48 5.99
N ARG A 80 -15.83 0.39 5.24
CA ARG A 80 -15.29 -0.91 5.71
C ARG A 80 -13.80 -0.79 6.01
N LEU A 81 -13.04 -0.18 5.11
CA LEU A 81 -11.60 -0.01 5.27
C LEU A 81 -11.27 0.83 6.53
N CYS A 82 -12.04 1.89 6.80
CA CYS A 82 -11.93 2.68 8.03
C CYS A 82 -12.14 1.81 9.28
N ARG A 83 -13.18 0.95 9.27
CA ARG A 83 -13.48 0.04 10.40
C ARG A 83 -12.36 -0.97 10.64
N VAL A 84 -11.90 -1.65 9.58
CA VAL A 84 -10.87 -2.70 9.66
C VAL A 84 -9.53 -2.12 10.12
N LEU A 85 -9.10 -1.01 9.52
CA LEU A 85 -7.79 -0.42 9.81
C LEU A 85 -7.81 0.53 11.01
N ARG A 86 -8.99 0.92 11.50
CA ARG A 86 -9.19 1.94 12.54
C ARG A 86 -8.48 3.25 12.20
N LEU A 87 -8.54 3.63 10.93
CA LEU A 87 -7.95 4.87 10.42
C LEU A 87 -9.03 5.91 10.11
N PRO A 88 -8.73 7.21 10.26
CA PRO A 88 -9.61 8.26 9.79
C PRO A 88 -9.82 8.18 8.28
N GLU A 89 -11.05 8.45 7.83
CA GLU A 89 -11.43 8.44 6.42
C GLU A 89 -10.54 9.35 5.55
N GLY A 90 -10.17 10.52 6.07
CA GLY A 90 -9.28 11.46 5.38
C GLY A 90 -7.92 10.85 5.04
N VAL A 91 -7.34 10.04 5.94
CA VAL A 91 -6.07 9.34 5.67
C VAL A 91 -6.25 8.37 4.51
N LEU A 92 -7.31 7.57 4.53
CA LEU A 92 -7.56 6.56 3.50
C LEU A 92 -7.93 7.17 2.14
N ARG A 93 -8.64 8.30 2.12
CA ARG A 93 -8.85 9.09 0.89
C ARG A 93 -7.53 9.53 0.27
N MET A 94 -6.56 9.93 1.08
CA MET A 94 -5.23 10.33 0.59
C MET A 94 -4.37 9.16 0.10
N SER A 95 -4.74 7.93 0.47
CA SER A 95 -4.03 6.69 0.12
C SER A 95 -4.55 6.01 -1.14
N LEU A 96 -5.62 6.55 -1.73
CA LEU A 96 -6.32 6.01 -2.89
C LEU A 96 -6.36 7.06 -3.99
N LEU A 97 -6.12 6.60 -5.23
CA LEU A 97 -6.36 7.43 -6.41
C LEU A 97 -7.86 7.57 -6.66
N ASP A 98 -8.25 8.75 -7.13
CA ASP A 98 -9.63 9.05 -7.48
C ASP A 98 -9.83 8.78 -8.98
N ALA A 99 -10.71 7.84 -9.29
CA ALA A 99 -10.99 7.47 -10.69
C ALA A 99 -11.71 8.59 -11.44
N ALA A 100 -12.42 9.48 -10.72
CA ALA A 100 -13.14 10.60 -11.31
C ALA A 100 -12.20 11.69 -11.86
N LEU A 101 -10.91 11.68 -11.51
CA LEU A 101 -9.96 12.70 -11.93
C LEU A 101 -9.38 12.46 -13.34
N ALA A 102 -9.79 11.40 -14.05
CA ALA A 102 -9.32 11.06 -15.40
C ALA A 102 -7.79 11.05 -15.59
N VAL A 103 -7.01 10.94 -14.50
CA VAL A 103 -5.55 10.89 -14.57
C VAL A 103 -5.12 9.46 -14.93
N PRO A 104 -4.37 9.26 -16.03
CA PRO A 104 -3.87 7.95 -16.39
C PRO A 104 -3.02 7.34 -15.28
N THR A 105 -3.31 6.08 -14.94
CA THR A 105 -2.57 5.32 -13.92
C THR A 105 -1.82 4.17 -14.56
N HIS A 106 -0.58 3.97 -14.14
CA HIS A 106 0.24 2.88 -14.61
C HIS A 106 -0.25 1.53 -14.02
N PRO A 107 -0.36 0.46 -14.83
CA PRO A 107 -0.86 -0.84 -14.37
C PRO A 107 0.14 -1.64 -13.53
N ALA A 108 1.45 -1.45 -13.74
CA ALA A 108 2.48 -2.06 -12.90
C ALA A 108 2.82 -1.19 -11.69
N PHE A 109 3.10 -1.81 -10.54
CA PHE A 109 3.56 -1.18 -9.31
C PHE A 109 4.88 -0.42 -9.56
N ARG A 110 4.85 0.90 -9.42
CA ARG A 110 5.99 1.79 -9.65
C ARG A 110 6.61 2.20 -8.33
N TYR A 111 7.92 2.15 -8.19
CA TYR A 111 8.54 2.39 -6.90
C TYR A 111 9.84 3.17 -6.99
N CYS A 112 10.09 3.94 -5.93
CA CYS A 112 11.43 4.42 -5.61
C CYS A 112 12.07 3.44 -4.64
N ARG A 113 13.24 2.89 -5.01
CA ARG A 113 13.95 1.89 -4.21
C ARG A 113 14.37 2.38 -2.82
N LEU A 114 14.68 3.68 -2.69
CA LEU A 114 15.03 4.31 -1.42
C LEU A 114 13.80 4.51 -0.54
N CYS A 115 12.67 4.94 -1.09
CA CYS A 115 11.40 4.98 -0.36
C CYS A 115 10.98 3.59 0.13
N ALA A 116 11.07 2.60 -0.76
CA ALA A 116 10.76 1.22 -0.44
C ALA A 116 11.63 0.69 0.71
N ALA A 117 12.92 1.06 0.78
CA ALA A 117 13.83 0.69 1.88
C ALA A 117 13.30 1.10 3.25
N HIS A 118 12.61 2.24 3.31
CA HIS A 118 12.01 2.75 4.54
C HIS A 118 10.63 2.17 4.84
N GLY A 119 10.11 1.24 4.01
CA GLY A 119 8.77 0.70 4.14
C GLY A 119 7.68 1.67 3.70
N TYR A 120 7.97 2.50 2.68
CA TYR A 120 7.04 3.49 2.14
C TYR A 120 6.84 3.35 0.63
N HIS A 121 5.58 3.47 0.19
CA HIS A 121 5.21 3.68 -1.21
C HIS A 121 4.13 4.78 -1.30
N SER A 122 4.36 5.76 -2.16
CA SER A 122 3.45 6.89 -2.38
C SER A 122 2.32 6.49 -3.32
N VAL A 123 1.09 6.92 -3.04
CA VAL A 123 -0.04 6.71 -3.96
C VAL A 123 0.22 7.37 -5.33
N LEU A 124 0.94 8.49 -5.33
CA LEU A 124 1.21 9.28 -6.54
C LEU A 124 2.16 8.59 -7.52
N TYR A 125 2.94 7.60 -7.07
CA TYR A 125 3.86 6.89 -7.94
C TYR A 125 3.16 6.13 -9.06
N GLN A 126 1.86 5.84 -8.91
CA GLN A 126 1.08 5.24 -9.98
C GLN A 126 0.59 6.19 -11.06
N LEU A 127 0.64 7.50 -10.88
CA LEU A 127 0.25 8.43 -11.95
C LEU A 127 1.28 8.35 -13.08
N GLU A 128 0.86 8.19 -14.33
CA GLU A 128 1.80 8.02 -15.46
C GLU A 128 2.79 9.18 -15.56
N GLU A 129 2.32 10.41 -15.33
CA GLU A 129 3.13 11.64 -15.34
C GLU A 129 4.15 11.73 -14.19
N GLU A 130 4.01 10.91 -13.14
CA GLU A 130 4.91 10.95 -12.00
C GLU A 130 6.19 10.16 -12.33
N GLU A 131 7.12 10.75 -13.05
CA GLU A 131 8.31 10.02 -13.53
C GLU A 131 9.38 9.80 -12.45
N ARG A 132 9.45 10.68 -11.44
CA ARG A 132 10.55 10.75 -10.47
C ARG A 132 10.04 10.85 -9.04
N CYS A 133 10.79 10.28 -8.11
CA CYS A 133 10.55 10.45 -6.68
C CYS A 133 10.75 11.91 -6.24
N PRO A 134 9.80 12.57 -5.57
CA PRO A 134 9.96 13.95 -5.12
C PRO A 134 10.95 14.13 -3.96
N VAL A 135 11.33 13.03 -3.29
CA VAL A 135 12.31 13.03 -2.18
C VAL A 135 13.72 12.77 -2.69
N HIS A 136 13.88 11.68 -3.44
CA HIS A 136 15.21 11.19 -3.84
C HIS A 136 15.58 11.59 -5.27
N HIS A 137 14.65 12.18 -6.03
CA HIS A 137 14.82 12.64 -7.41
C HIS A 137 15.28 11.56 -8.40
N GLN A 138 15.13 10.28 -8.06
CA GLN A 138 15.39 9.15 -8.95
C GLN A 138 14.15 8.80 -9.77
N SER A 139 14.34 8.29 -10.98
CA SER A 139 13.26 7.72 -11.78
C SER A 139 12.57 6.57 -11.02
N LEU A 140 11.26 6.44 -11.19
CA LEU A 140 10.51 5.33 -10.62
C LEU A 140 10.74 4.06 -11.45
N ASP A 141 11.09 2.98 -10.78
CA ASP A 141 11.23 1.66 -11.39
C ASP A 141 9.87 0.96 -11.49
N THR A 142 9.67 0.17 -12.54
CA THR A 142 8.48 -0.68 -12.72
C THR A 142 8.81 -2.17 -12.76
N ARG A 143 10.08 -2.50 -12.98
CA ARG A 143 10.59 -3.86 -13.18
C ARG A 143 11.55 -4.28 -12.09
N CYS A 144 11.42 -5.53 -11.67
CA CYS A 144 12.34 -6.14 -10.73
C CYS A 144 13.76 -6.19 -11.30
N LEU A 145 14.77 -5.76 -10.55
CA LEU A 145 16.16 -5.76 -11.00
C LEU A 145 16.81 -7.15 -11.04
N HIS A 146 16.15 -8.16 -10.45
CA HIS A 146 16.67 -9.53 -10.41
C HIS A 146 16.08 -10.41 -11.53
N CYS A 147 14.78 -10.26 -11.82
CA CYS A 147 14.09 -11.12 -12.78
C CYS A 147 13.35 -10.35 -13.88
N SER A 148 13.43 -9.02 -13.89
CA SER A 148 12.79 -8.11 -14.86
C SER A 148 11.25 -8.16 -14.93
N CYS A 149 10.60 -9.00 -14.13
CA CYS A 149 9.15 -9.06 -14.05
C CYS A 149 8.56 -7.78 -13.44
N GLU A 150 7.39 -7.40 -13.94
CA GLU A 150 6.55 -6.35 -13.38
C GLU A 150 5.62 -6.94 -12.33
N THR A 151 5.43 -6.23 -11.22
CA THR A 151 4.40 -6.58 -10.23
C THR A 151 3.16 -5.76 -10.54
N PRO A 152 1.97 -6.37 -10.68
CA PRO A 152 0.74 -5.61 -10.94
C PRO A 152 0.39 -4.69 -9.76
N HIS A 153 -0.13 -3.50 -10.06
CA HIS A 153 -0.65 -2.58 -9.05
C HIS A 153 -2.11 -2.93 -8.71
N ILE A 154 -2.28 -4.06 -8.03
CA ILE A 154 -3.57 -4.56 -7.57
C ILE A 154 -3.51 -4.94 -6.09
N LEU A 155 -4.64 -4.94 -5.40
CA LEU A 155 -4.82 -5.55 -4.09
C LEU A 155 -5.25 -6.99 -4.28
N SER A 156 -4.34 -7.92 -4.07
CA SER A 156 -4.60 -9.36 -4.06
C SER A 156 -3.86 -10.01 -2.89
N ALA A 157 -4.22 -11.24 -2.55
CA ALA A 157 -3.54 -12.02 -1.51
C ALA A 157 -2.04 -12.14 -1.80
N SER A 158 -1.67 -12.43 -3.05
CA SER A 158 -0.26 -12.61 -3.46
C SER A 158 0.56 -11.32 -3.34
N VAL A 159 -0.05 -10.16 -3.62
CA VAL A 159 0.57 -8.83 -3.43
C VAL A 159 0.72 -8.52 -1.95
N ILE A 160 -0.31 -8.75 -1.13
CA ILE A 160 -0.26 -8.51 0.32
C ILE A 160 0.84 -9.34 0.98
N GLU A 161 1.04 -10.58 0.53
CA GLU A 161 2.09 -11.48 1.02
C GLU A 161 3.50 -11.14 0.50
N ALA A 162 3.63 -10.14 -0.37
CA ALA A 162 4.89 -9.72 -0.98
C ALA A 162 5.29 -8.29 -0.60
N PRO A 163 5.37 -7.93 0.70
CA PRO A 163 5.66 -6.56 1.11
C PRO A 163 7.00 -6.08 0.57
N PHE A 164 6.97 -5.11 -0.34
CA PHE A 164 8.14 -4.60 -1.05
C PHE A 164 9.02 -5.70 -1.69
N ARG A 165 8.37 -6.73 -2.24
CA ARG A 165 9.01 -7.84 -2.95
C ARG A 165 8.39 -8.05 -4.33
N CYS A 166 9.21 -8.44 -5.29
CA CYS A 166 8.74 -8.88 -6.60
C CYS A 166 7.84 -10.13 -6.47
N LEU A 167 6.71 -10.19 -7.19
CA LEU A 167 5.88 -11.39 -7.19
C LEU A 167 6.54 -12.60 -7.87
N GLY A 168 7.35 -12.38 -8.91
CA GLY A 168 8.00 -13.45 -9.66
C GLY A 168 9.11 -14.16 -8.87
N CYS A 169 10.07 -13.39 -8.34
CA CYS A 169 11.26 -13.96 -7.67
C CYS A 169 11.36 -13.69 -6.17
N ARG A 170 10.40 -12.98 -5.58
CA ARG A 170 10.38 -12.57 -4.15
C ARG A 170 11.57 -11.73 -3.68
N SER A 171 12.45 -11.31 -4.58
CA SER A 171 13.54 -10.38 -4.28
C SER A 171 12.98 -9.02 -3.89
N HIS A 172 13.68 -8.33 -2.99
CA HIS A 172 13.26 -7.00 -2.53
C HIS A 172 13.39 -5.97 -3.65
N VAL A 173 12.39 -5.07 -3.72
CA VAL A 173 12.44 -3.93 -4.64
C VAL A 173 13.25 -2.76 -4.06
N SER A 174 13.55 -2.79 -2.77
CA SER A 174 14.29 -1.75 -2.06
C SER A 174 15.81 -1.88 -2.13
N TYR A 175 16.52 -0.84 -1.67
CA TYR A 175 17.89 -0.96 -1.19
C TYR A 175 17.90 -1.35 0.31
N GLY A 176 18.83 -2.20 0.76
CA GLY A 176 19.11 -2.40 2.19
C GLY A 176 17.99 -3.04 3.04
N ARG A 177 18.02 -2.79 4.36
CA ARG A 177 17.09 -3.38 5.35
C ARG A 177 15.72 -2.71 5.29
N LEU A 178 14.65 -3.52 5.34
CA LEU A 178 13.27 -3.08 5.36
C LEU A 178 12.71 -3.01 6.78
N SER A 179 12.40 -1.79 7.23
CA SER A 179 11.51 -1.58 8.38
C SER A 179 10.07 -1.42 7.88
N LEU A 180 9.31 -2.52 7.87
CA LEU A 180 7.92 -2.47 7.40
C LEU A 180 7.02 -1.73 8.38
N ARG A 181 7.25 -1.86 9.69
CA ARG A 181 6.27 -1.42 10.69
C ARG A 181 6.27 0.10 10.92
N SER A 182 7.38 0.81 10.74
CA SER A 182 7.40 2.26 10.93
C SER A 182 8.41 2.95 10.04
N THR A 183 7.93 3.94 9.30
CA THR A 183 8.71 4.84 8.43
C THR A 183 9.20 6.09 9.16
N ILE A 184 8.56 6.52 10.25
CA ILE A 184 8.90 7.78 10.92
C ILE A 184 10.35 7.81 11.45
N PRO A 185 10.86 6.73 12.12
CA PRO A 185 12.26 6.69 12.51
C PRO A 185 13.22 6.55 11.33
N ALA A 186 12.73 6.09 10.18
CA ALA A 186 13.53 5.74 9.00
C ALA A 186 13.70 6.91 8.01
N MET A 187 12.65 7.71 7.78
CA MET A 187 12.69 8.85 6.86
C MET A 187 12.95 10.16 7.60
N SER A 188 13.77 11.05 7.05
CA SER A 188 14.10 12.33 7.68
C SER A 188 12.89 13.27 7.70
N ARG A 189 12.89 14.27 8.59
CA ARG A 189 11.84 15.31 8.61
C ARG A 189 11.69 16.02 7.26
N GLN A 190 12.82 16.26 6.58
CA GLN A 190 12.86 16.91 5.27
C GLN A 190 12.14 16.06 4.22
N ASP A 191 12.39 14.74 4.21
CA ASP A 191 11.71 13.82 3.29
C ASP A 191 10.20 13.82 3.50
N ARG A 192 9.75 13.84 4.77
CA ARG A 192 8.31 13.90 5.08
C ARG A 192 7.69 15.19 4.56
N MET A 193 8.37 16.32 4.74
CA MET A 193 7.91 17.61 4.25
C MET A 193 7.87 17.67 2.72
N ALA A 194 8.85 17.08 2.03
CA ALA A 194 8.86 17.00 0.57
C ALA A 194 7.66 16.19 0.05
N LEU A 195 7.37 15.03 0.66
CA LEU A 195 6.19 14.23 0.33
C LEU A 195 4.88 14.99 0.57
N SER A 196 4.73 15.66 1.72
CA SER A 196 3.55 16.47 2.02
C SER A 196 3.32 17.57 0.99
N ARG A 197 4.38 18.33 0.65
CA ARG A 197 4.29 19.42 -0.32
C ARG A 197 3.93 18.91 -1.71
N HIS A 198 4.58 17.83 -2.15
CA HIS A 198 4.30 17.22 -3.45
C HIS A 198 2.85 16.75 -3.55
N TRP A 199 2.35 16.12 -2.49
CA TRP A 199 0.96 15.67 -2.44
C TRP A 199 -0.03 16.83 -2.52
N LEU A 200 0.20 17.91 -1.75
CA LEU A 200 -0.63 19.12 -1.83
C LEU A 200 -0.61 19.77 -3.21
N LEU A 201 0.55 19.82 -3.88
CA LEU A 201 0.67 20.37 -5.23
C LEU A 201 -0.13 19.55 -6.25
N ARG A 202 -0.05 18.22 -6.21
CA ARG A 202 -0.82 17.35 -7.10
C ARG A 202 -2.33 17.48 -6.82
N SER A 203 -2.75 17.35 -5.56
CA SER A 203 -4.17 17.46 -5.20
C SER A 203 -4.76 18.86 -5.44
N GLY A 204 -3.94 19.91 -5.42
CA GLY A 204 -4.37 21.27 -5.77
C GLY A 204 -4.54 21.49 -7.28
N ASN A 205 -3.66 20.89 -8.09
CA ASN A 205 -3.79 20.91 -9.55
C ASN A 205 -5.02 20.10 -10.02
N ASP A 206 -5.31 18.98 -9.35
CA ASP A 206 -6.46 18.13 -9.64
C ASP A 206 -7.80 18.87 -9.45
N MET A 207 -7.89 19.79 -8.48
CA MET A 207 -9.09 20.62 -8.24
C MET A 207 -9.30 21.73 -9.28
N ASN A 208 -8.23 22.22 -9.91
CA ASN A 208 -8.29 23.31 -10.89
C ASN A 208 -8.46 22.81 -12.35
N GLY A 209 -8.20 21.53 -12.62
CA GLY A 209 -8.38 20.91 -13.93
C GLY A 209 -9.83 20.51 -14.27
N GLY A 210 -10.74 20.53 -13.28
CA GLY A 210 -12.15 20.13 -13.42
C GLY A 210 -13.09 21.23 -13.93
N SER A 211 -12.60 22.45 -14.17
CA SER A 211 -13.38 23.57 -14.70
C SER A 211 -12.90 23.96 -16.10
N GLY A 212 -13.28 23.16 -17.09
CA GLY A 212 -12.90 23.43 -18.48
C GLY A 212 -13.48 22.45 -19.48
N SER A 213 -14.81 22.43 -19.64
CA SER A 213 -15.47 22.02 -20.90
C SER A 213 -16.86 22.64 -20.93
N ALA A 214 -17.09 23.42 -21.99
CA ALA A 214 -18.33 24.12 -22.33
C ALA A 214 -19.43 23.17 -22.80
#